data_AF-A0A968QFE0-F1
#
_entry.id   AF-A0A968QFE0-F1
#
_cell.length_a   1.000
_cell.length_b   1.000
_cell.length_c   1.000
_cell.angle_alpha   90.00
_cell.angle_beta   90.00
_cell.angle_gamma   90.00
#
_symmetry.space_group_name_H-M   'P 1'
#
loop_
_entity.id
_entity.type
_entity.pdbx_description
1 polymer ?
#
loop_
_entity_poly.entity_id
_entity_poly.type
_entity_poly.pdbx_seq_one_letter_code
_entity_poly.pdbx_strand_id
1 'polypeptide(L)'
;MWLLRQQLRSGDIYLAQSRRFSELETYFIPPKEWSLCRDEVVNLTGTPIDAKLRLTERENELIVLMEQVEELLHQPDSDLREERGKVILSPFKADEKPELEVTLV
;
A
#
# COMPACT_ATOMS: atom_id res chain seq x y z
N MET A 1 -14.39 -1.97 -20.90
CA MET A 1 -13.71 -1.16 -19.86
C MET A 1 -13.73 -1.76 -18.46
N TRP A 2 -14.62 -2.71 -18.13
CA TRP A 2 -14.72 -3.29 -16.78
C TRP A 2 -13.57 -4.26 -16.43
N LEU A 3 -13.18 -5.13 -17.37
CA LEU A 3 -12.12 -6.12 -17.19
C LEU A 3 -10.75 -5.49 -16.84
N LEU A 4 -10.36 -4.43 -17.55
CA LEU A 4 -9.11 -3.71 -17.29
C LEU A 4 -9.07 -3.09 -15.88
N ARG A 5 -10.19 -2.53 -15.42
CA ARG A 5 -10.29 -1.98 -14.06
C ARG A 5 -10.17 -3.07 -13.00
N GLN A 6 -10.74 -4.25 -13.26
CA GLN A 6 -10.64 -5.38 -12.36
C GLN A 6 -9.19 -5.89 -12.27
N GLN A 7 -8.52 -6.05 -13.40
CA GLN A 7 -7.12 -6.47 -13.45
C GLN A 7 -6.17 -5.44 -12.83
N LEU A 8 -6.45 -4.14 -12.98
CA LEU A 8 -5.68 -3.07 -12.33
C LEU A 8 -5.82 -3.13 -10.80
N ARG A 9 -7.03 -3.41 -10.28
CA ARG A 9 -7.28 -3.50 -8.83
C ARG A 9 -6.73 -4.79 -8.21
N SER A 10 -6.73 -5.91 -8.93
CA SER A 10 -6.14 -7.17 -8.46
C SER A 10 -4.62 -7.22 -8.63
N GLY A 11 -4.04 -6.25 -9.35
CA GLY A 11 -2.63 -6.27 -9.72
C GLY A 11 -2.27 -7.41 -10.68
N ASP A 12 -3.26 -8.02 -11.33
CA ASP A 12 -3.13 -9.19 -12.20
C ASP A 12 -2.99 -8.75 -13.67
N ILE A 13 -2.04 -7.82 -13.88
CA ILE A 13 -1.66 -7.32 -15.20
C ILE A 13 -0.18 -7.58 -15.38
N TYR A 14 0.13 -8.47 -16.32
CA TYR A 14 1.47 -8.72 -16.77
C TYR A 14 1.73 -7.90 -18.05
N LEU A 15 2.53 -6.83 -17.94
CA LEU A 15 3.05 -6.12 -19.11
C LEU A 15 4.46 -6.64 -19.39
N ALA A 16 4.79 -6.93 -20.64
CA ALA A 16 6.13 -7.42 -21.01
C ALA A 16 7.27 -6.42 -20.69
N GLN A 17 6.92 -5.13 -20.57
CA GLN A 17 7.83 -4.06 -20.10
C GLN A 17 7.54 -3.63 -18.65
N SER A 18 6.74 -4.40 -17.92
CA SER A 18 6.45 -4.13 -16.52
C SER A 18 7.75 -4.26 -15.74
N ARG A 19 8.22 -3.14 -15.16
CA ARG A 19 9.33 -3.11 -14.20
C ARG A 19 8.93 -3.69 -12.85
N ARG A 20 7.98 -4.63 -12.83
CA ARG A 20 7.50 -5.24 -11.61
C ARG A 20 8.66 -6.08 -11.05
N PHE A 21 9.35 -5.47 -10.09
CA PHE A 21 10.44 -6.02 -9.28
C PHE A 21 11.82 -6.18 -9.93
N SER A 22 12.16 -5.43 -10.99
CA SER A 22 13.53 -5.53 -11.53
C SER A 22 14.52 -4.68 -10.75
N GLU A 23 14.24 -3.39 -10.53
CA GLU A 23 15.18 -2.48 -9.84
C GLU A 23 14.43 -1.31 -9.17
N LEU A 24 14.26 -1.36 -7.84
CA LEU A 24 13.55 -0.32 -7.07
C LEU A 24 14.22 1.06 -7.18
N GLU A 25 15.54 1.06 -7.39
CA GLU A 25 16.35 2.27 -7.55
C GLU A 25 15.90 3.10 -8.77
N THR A 26 15.29 2.46 -9.78
CA THR A 26 14.78 3.17 -10.97
C THR A 26 13.52 3.99 -10.71
N TYR A 27 12.90 3.87 -9.54
CA TYR A 27 11.79 4.71 -9.09
C TYR A 27 12.23 5.91 -8.25
N PHE A 28 13.51 5.98 -7.87
CA PHE A 28 14.01 7.10 -7.11
C PHE A 28 14.31 8.28 -8.01
N ILE A 29 14.03 9.48 -7.50
CA ILE A 29 14.48 10.72 -8.12
C ILE A 29 16.00 10.75 -7.97
N PRO A 30 16.78 10.87 -9.07
CA PRO A 30 18.22 10.95 -8.99
C PRO A 30 18.66 12.14 -8.12
N PRO A 31 19.70 12.00 -7.27
CA PRO A 31 20.11 13.08 -6.37
C PRO A 31 20.44 14.41 -7.08
N LYS A 32 20.93 14.32 -8.33
CA LYS A 32 21.24 15.48 -9.17
C LYS A 32 20.00 16.23 -9.66
N GLU A 33 18.87 15.53 -9.77
CA GLU A 33 17.60 16.07 -10.27
C GLU A 33 16.70 16.54 -9.12
N TRP A 34 16.91 16.03 -7.91
CA TRP A 34 16.09 16.37 -6.75
C TRP A 34 15.99 17.88 -6.49
N SER A 35 17.10 18.61 -6.58
CA SER A 35 17.09 20.06 -6.37
C SER A 35 16.23 20.82 -7.39
N LEU A 36 16.01 20.26 -8.58
CA LEU A 36 15.22 20.87 -9.65
C LEU A 36 13.72 20.67 -9.46
N CYS A 37 13.31 19.54 -8.88
CA CYS A 37 11.89 19.17 -8.72
C CYS A 37 11.40 19.16 -7.26
N ARG A 38 12.26 19.45 -6.28
CA ARG A 38 11.94 19.36 -4.85
C ARG A 38 10.66 20.08 -4.46
N ASP A 39 10.51 21.34 -4.85
CA ASP A 39 9.35 22.15 -4.45
C ASP A 39 8.06 21.65 -5.09
N GLU A 40 8.12 21.24 -6.36
CA GLU A 40 6.98 20.63 -7.07
C GLU A 40 6.56 19.32 -6.39
N VAL A 41 7.52 18.43 -6.12
CA VAL A 41 7.25 17.14 -5.48
C VAL A 41 6.65 17.33 -4.09
N VAL A 42 7.22 18.21 -3.26
CA VAL A 42 6.71 18.56 -1.92
C VAL A 42 5.25 19.04 -1.99
N ASN A 43 4.92 19.88 -2.98
CA ASN A 43 3.55 20.35 -3.18
C ASN A 43 2.60 19.23 -3.63
N LEU A 44 3.04 18.37 -4.55
CA LEU A 44 2.24 17.26 -5.06
C LEU A 44 1.96 16.20 -4.00
N THR A 45 2.95 15.89 -3.16
CA THR A 45 2.82 14.87 -2.11
C THR A 45 2.25 15.43 -0.81
N GLY A 46 2.20 16.76 -0.66
CA GLY A 46 1.83 17.42 0.59
C GLY A 46 2.83 17.16 1.73
N THR A 47 4.03 16.67 1.43
CA THR A 47 5.03 16.37 2.46
C THR A 47 5.76 17.65 2.87
N PRO A 48 6.06 17.86 4.17
CA PRO A 48 6.88 18.97 4.60
C PRO A 48 8.25 19.01 3.89
N ILE A 49 8.71 20.22 3.54
CA ILE A 49 10.02 20.40 2.92
C ILE A 49 11.17 20.18 3.90
N ASP A 50 10.93 20.42 5.19
CA ASP A 50 11.87 20.09 6.27
C ASP A 50 11.79 18.59 6.59
N ALA A 51 12.89 17.89 6.32
CA ALA A 51 13.03 16.47 6.57
C ALA A 51 12.87 16.12 8.06
N LYS A 52 13.29 16.99 8.99
CA LYS A 52 13.14 16.71 10.43
C LYS A 52 11.68 16.67 10.83
N LEU A 53 10.89 17.65 10.37
CA LEU A 53 9.45 17.69 10.61
C LEU A 53 8.78 16.43 10.05
N ARG A 54 9.11 16.06 8.81
CA ARG A 54 8.59 14.85 8.15
C ARG A 54 8.91 13.57 8.95
N LEU A 55 10.13 13.46 9.48
CA LEU A 55 10.55 12.31 10.29
C LEU A 55 9.76 12.22 11.60
N THR A 56 9.62 13.33 12.32
CA THR A 56 8.82 13.38 13.55
C THR A 56 7.35 13.02 13.30
N GLU A 57 6.76 13.47 12.19
CA GLU A 57 5.41 13.05 11.80
C GLU A 57 5.30 11.55 11.53
N ARG A 58 6.34 10.91 10.96
CA ARG A 58 6.35 9.45 10.74
C ARG A 58 6.56 8.64 12.00
N GLU A 59 7.39 9.14 12.91
CA GLU A 59 7.55 8.52 14.22
C GLU A 59 6.22 8.51 14.98
N ASN A 60 5.52 9.65 15.01
CA ASN A 60 4.20 9.74 15.62
C ASN A 60 3.16 8.85 14.91
N GLU A 61 3.13 8.84 13.58
CA GLU A 61 2.23 7.96 12.81
C GLU A 61 2.51 6.48 13.12
N LEU A 62 3.78 6.09 13.20
CA LEU A 62 4.18 4.73 13.55
C LEU A 62 3.71 4.33 14.94
N ILE A 63 3.89 5.20 15.94
CA ILE A 63 3.43 4.95 17.32
C ILE A 63 1.92 4.71 17.34
N VAL A 64 1.16 5.60 16.72
CA VAL A 64 -0.31 5.49 16.66
C VAL A 64 -0.78 4.23 15.94
N LEU A 65 -0.13 3.86 14.83
CA LEU A 65 -0.45 2.62 14.11
C LEU A 65 -0.07 1.38 14.93
N MET A 66 1.03 1.43 15.67
CA MET A 66 1.44 0.34 16.54
C MET A 66 0.41 0.10 17.65
N GLU A 67 -0.12 1.17 18.25
CA GLU A 67 -1.20 1.07 19.25
C GLU A 67 -2.45 0.38 18.68
N GLN A 68 -2.83 0.69 17.44
CA GLN A 68 -3.96 0.02 16.77
C GLN A 68 -3.68 -1.46 16.51
N VAL A 69 -2.46 -1.80 16.11
CA VAL A 69 -2.04 -3.20 15.90
C VAL A 69 -2.07 -3.97 17.23
N GLU A 70 -1.58 -3.35 18.30
CA GLU A 70 -1.60 -3.92 19.65
C GLU A 70 -3.04 -4.18 20.11
N GLU A 71 -3.95 -3.22 19.89
CA GLU A 71 -5.36 -3.39 20.20
C GLU A 71 -5.98 -4.56 19.43
N LEU A 72 -5.70 -4.67 18.13
CA LEU A 72 -6.16 -5.79 17.31
C LEU A 72 -5.62 -7.13 17.80
N LEU A 73 -4.39 -7.21 18.30
CA LEU A 73 -3.83 -8.45 18.84
C LEU A 73 -4.50 -8.91 20.14
N HIS A 74 -5.00 -7.97 20.95
CA HIS A 74 -5.66 -8.27 22.23
C HIS A 74 -7.14 -8.62 22.08
N GLN A 75 -7.73 -8.41 20.90
CA GLN A 75 -9.12 -8.75 20.63
C GLN A 75 -9.28 -10.26 20.36
N PRO A 76 -10.12 -10.98 21.15
CA PRO A 76 -10.20 -12.45 21.13
C PRO A 76 -10.72 -13.07 19.81
N ASP A 77 -11.33 -12.28 18.92
CA ASP A 77 -11.86 -12.70 17.61
C ASP A 77 -11.29 -11.86 16.44
N SER A 78 -10.12 -11.27 16.62
CA SER A 78 -9.47 -10.45 15.58
C SER A 78 -8.93 -11.29 14.43
N ASP A 79 -8.93 -10.70 13.23
CA ASP A 79 -8.21 -11.26 12.09
C ASP A 79 -6.70 -11.29 12.33
N LEU A 80 -6.17 -10.47 13.24
CA LEU A 80 -4.77 -10.44 13.62
C LEU A 80 -4.56 -11.08 15.00
N ARG A 81 -3.75 -12.14 15.06
CA ARG A 81 -3.50 -12.89 16.30
C ARG A 81 -2.05 -13.32 16.46
N GLU A 82 -1.61 -13.50 17.70
CA GLU A 82 -0.30 -14.09 17.99
C GLU A 82 -0.44 -15.57 18.37
N GLU A 83 0.23 -16.45 17.62
CA GLU A 83 0.31 -17.88 17.92
C GLU A 83 1.76 -18.35 17.85
N ARG A 84 2.27 -18.94 18.94
CA ARG A 84 3.63 -19.53 19.03
C ARG A 84 4.75 -18.54 18.64
N GLY A 85 4.62 -17.27 19.04
CA GLY A 85 5.59 -16.21 18.73
C GLY A 85 5.55 -15.75 17.27
N LYS A 86 4.45 -16.01 16.56
CA LYS A 86 4.23 -15.53 15.19
C LYS A 86 2.94 -14.73 15.12
N VAL A 87 3.00 -13.60 14.42
CA VAL A 87 1.82 -12.82 14.06
C VAL A 87 1.16 -13.45 12.84
N ILE A 88 -0.11 -13.83 12.98
CA ILE A 88 -0.93 -14.45 11.95
C ILE A 88 -2.07 -13.49 11.59
N LEU A 89 -2.16 -13.15 10.30
CA LEU A 89 -3.29 -12.41 9.74
C LEU A 89 -4.21 -13.41 9.01
N SER A 90 -5.48 -13.46 9.41
CA SER A 90 -6.51 -14.23 8.74
C SER A 90 -6.66 -13.77 7.29
N PRO A 91 -6.80 -14.69 6.32
CA PRO A 91 -7.10 -14.32 4.95
C PRO A 91 -8.42 -13.54 4.90
N PHE A 92 -8.40 -12.38 4.26
CA PHE A 92 -9.63 -11.65 3.97
C PHE A 92 -10.56 -12.54 3.15
N LYS A 93 -11.81 -12.69 3.58
CA LYS A 93 -12.84 -13.31 2.74
C LYS A 93 -13.04 -12.41 1.53
N ALA A 94 -12.75 -12.93 0.33
CA ALA A 94 -13.10 -12.23 -0.89
C ALA A 94 -14.63 -12.13 -0.98
N ASP A 95 -15.14 -10.98 -1.41
CA ASP A 95 -16.55 -10.86 -1.76
C ASP A 95 -16.91 -11.89 -2.83
N GLU A 96 -18.04 -12.58 -2.64
CA GLU A 96 -18.57 -13.49 -3.65
C GLU A 96 -18.77 -12.73 -4.96
N LYS A 97 -18.20 -13.27 -6.03
CA LYS A 97 -18.34 -12.72 -7.37
C LYS A 97 -19.84 -12.76 -7.71
N PRO A 98 -20.48 -11.64 -8.09
CA PRO A 98 -21.87 -11.69 -8.49
C PRO A 98 -22.01 -12.66 -9.66
N GLU A 99 -22.91 -13.64 -9.53
CA GLU A 99 -23.35 -14.51 -10.62
C GLU A 99 -24.01 -13.63 -11.68
N LEU A 100 -23.20 -13.14 -12.61
CA LEU A 100 -23.73 -12.54 -13.83
C LEU A 100 -24.21 -13.70 -14.69
N GLU A 101 -25.50 -14.05 -14.59
CA GLU A 101 -26.20 -14.77 -15.65
C GLU A 101 -26.13 -13.90 -16.91
N VAL A 102 -25.15 -14.19 -17.77
CA VAL A 102 -25.03 -13.54 -19.07
C VAL A 102 -26.01 -14.24 -20.02
N THR A 103 -27.26 -13.79 -20.05
CA THR A 103 -28.20 -14.18 -21.11
C THR A 103 -27.72 -13.54 -22.41
N LEU A 104 -27.10 -14.34 -23.26
CA LEU A 104 -26.79 -13.96 -24.65
C LEU A 104 -28.13 -13.82 -25.40
N VAL A 105 -28.46 -12.60 -25.82
CA VAL A 105 -29.47 -12.29 -26.83
C VAL A 105 -28.79 -11.53 -27.97
#